data_AF-A0A0M0HJN3-F1
#
_entry.id   AF-A0A0M0HJN3-F1
#
_cell.length_a   1.000
_cell.length_b   1.000
_cell.length_c   1.000
_cell.angle_alpha   90.00
_cell.angle_beta   90.00
_cell.angle_gamma   90.00
#
_symmetry.space_group_name_H-M   'P 1'
#
loop_
_entity.id
_entity.type
_entity.pdbx_description
1 polymer ?
#
loop_
_entity_poly.entity_id
_entity_poly.type
_entity_poly.pdbx_seq_one_letter_code
_entity_poly.pdbx_strand_id
1 'polypeptide(L)'
;RQGDDLWFNIVKWTLFTMIQAEELGVSSHNVDDMKASNDPDILRLIGLSGPKGKGLGLNDDWSYQVIKQVGNYGESFERTVGMRSS
;
A
#
# COMPACT_ATOMS: atom_id res chain seq x y z
N ARG A 1 15.13 -9.27 -20.23
CA ARG A 1 14.39 -10.10 -19.26
C ARG A 1 14.84 -9.91 -17.80
N GLN A 2 16.04 -9.39 -17.49
CA GLN A 2 16.45 -9.10 -16.10
C GLN A 2 15.63 -7.99 -15.38
N GLY A 3 14.83 -7.19 -16.10
CA GLY A 3 13.95 -6.17 -15.50
C GLY A 3 12.52 -6.65 -15.22
N ASP A 4 12.11 -7.79 -15.78
CA ASP A 4 10.71 -8.26 -15.70
C ASP A 4 10.39 -8.75 -14.27
N ASP A 5 11.35 -9.39 -13.60
CA ASP A 5 11.18 -9.89 -12.23
C ASP A 5 11.04 -8.76 -11.20
N LEU A 6 11.79 -7.66 -11.37
CA LEU A 6 11.67 -6.49 -10.49
C LEU A 6 10.31 -5.81 -10.68
N TRP A 7 9.93 -5.58 -11.93
CA TRP A 7 8.62 -5.01 -12.25
C TRP A 7 7.48 -5.88 -11.72
N PHE A 8 7.55 -7.19 -11.94
CA PHE A 8 6.57 -8.14 -11.42
C PHE A 8 6.48 -8.08 -9.89
N ASN A 9 7.61 -8.00 -9.19
CA ASN A 9 7.63 -7.87 -7.74
C ASN A 9 6.98 -6.56 -7.28
N ILE A 10 7.23 -5.43 -7.93
CA ILE A 10 6.59 -4.15 -7.59
C ILE A 10 5.07 -4.26 -7.72
N VAL A 11 4.57 -4.80 -8.84
CA VAL A 11 3.13 -4.97 -9.08
C VAL A 11 2.51 -5.91 -8.04
N LYS A 12 3.15 -7.06 -7.79
CA LYS A 12 2.70 -8.04 -6.79
C LYS A 12 2.61 -7.43 -5.38
N TRP A 13 3.65 -6.71 -4.95
CA TRP A 13 3.68 -6.11 -3.63
C TRP A 13 2.70 -4.95 -3.51
N THR A 14 2.47 -4.18 -4.59
CA THR A 14 1.42 -3.15 -4.62
C THR A 14 0.04 -3.73 -4.29
N LEU A 15 -0.33 -4.84 -4.92
CA LEU A 15 -1.59 -5.51 -4.62
C LEU A 15 -1.66 -5.98 -3.16
N PHE A 16 -0.59 -6.60 -2.64
CA PHE A 16 -0.55 -7.05 -1.26
C PHE A 16 -0.58 -5.92 -0.24
N THR A 17 -0.01 -4.75 -0.55
CA THR A 17 -0.14 -3.55 0.27
C THR A 17 -1.58 -3.09 0.33
N MET A 18 -2.29 -3.07 -0.79
CA MET A 18 -3.69 -2.64 -0.83
C MET A 18 -4.61 -3.58 -0.03
N ILE A 19 -4.37 -4.89 -0.09
CA ILE A 19 -5.13 -5.90 0.67
C ILE A 19 -4.84 -5.78 2.17
N GLN A 20 -3.57 -5.71 2.57
CA GLN A 20 -3.22 -5.55 3.99
C GLN A 20 -3.72 -4.22 4.57
N ALA A 21 -3.72 -3.15 3.79
CA ALA A 21 -4.30 -1.89 4.20
C ALA A 21 -5.79 -2.02 4.53
N GLU A 22 -6.55 -2.75 3.71
CA GLU A 22 -7.96 -3.03 3.97
C GLU A 22 -8.15 -3.86 5.25
N GLU A 23 -7.39 -4.94 5.43
CA GLU A 23 -7.45 -5.80 6.62
C GLU A 23 -7.13 -5.03 7.92
N LEU A 24 -6.20 -4.09 7.86
CA LEU A 24 -5.79 -3.24 9.00
C LEU A 24 -6.66 -1.98 9.16
N GLY A 25 -7.69 -1.78 8.32
CA GLY A 25 -8.53 -0.59 8.37
C GLY A 25 -7.83 0.71 7.97
N VAL A 26 -6.72 0.61 7.24
CA VAL A 26 -5.97 1.74 6.69
C VAL A 26 -6.52 2.07 5.30
N SER A 27 -6.73 3.36 5.05
CA SER A 27 -7.35 3.89 3.83
C SER A 27 -6.63 5.16 3.38
N SER A 28 -6.93 5.62 2.16
CA SER A 28 -6.42 6.91 1.66
C SER A 28 -6.78 8.10 2.57
N HIS A 29 -7.84 7.96 3.38
CA HIS A 29 -8.37 8.99 4.27
C HIS A 29 -7.63 9.11 5.60
N ASN A 30 -7.13 8.00 6.17
CA ASN A 30 -6.54 7.97 7.51
C ASN A 30 -5.04 7.58 7.54
N VAL A 31 -4.45 7.23 6.38
CA VAL A 31 -3.04 6.77 6.32
C VAL A 31 -2.03 7.80 6.85
N ASP A 32 -2.34 9.09 6.81
CA ASP A 32 -1.51 10.12 7.44
C ASP A 32 -1.55 10.05 8.96
N ASP A 33 -2.73 9.85 9.54
CA ASP A 33 -2.91 9.72 10.99
C ASP A 33 -2.24 8.44 11.50
N MET A 34 -2.19 7.40 10.67
CA MET A 34 -1.53 6.13 11.00
C MET A 34 -0.02 6.24 11.21
N LYS A 35 0.62 7.36 10.82
CA LYS A 35 2.02 7.64 11.16
C LYS A 35 2.24 7.77 12.68
N ALA A 36 1.20 8.09 13.44
CA ALA A 36 1.23 8.15 14.90
C ALA A 36 0.74 6.85 15.58
N SER A 37 0.46 5.79 14.80
CA SER A 37 0.00 4.51 15.36
C SER A 37 1.07 3.85 16.23
N ASN A 38 0.64 3.18 17.29
CA ASN A 38 1.50 2.30 18.09
C ASN A 38 1.43 0.84 17.62
N ASP A 39 0.59 0.55 16.62
CA ASP A 39 0.45 -0.79 16.06
C ASP A 39 1.66 -1.12 15.17
N PRO A 40 2.47 -2.14 15.51
CA PRO A 40 3.66 -2.48 14.74
C PRO A 40 3.36 -2.95 13.32
N ASP A 41 2.19 -3.54 13.07
CA ASP A 41 1.79 -4.01 11.75
C ASP A 41 1.40 -2.85 10.84
N ILE A 42 0.71 -1.85 11.38
CA ILE A 42 0.44 -0.58 10.68
C ILE A 42 1.75 0.14 10.37
N LEU A 43 2.64 0.29 11.36
CA LEU A 43 3.94 0.95 11.17
C LEU A 43 4.81 0.26 10.12
N ARG A 44 4.75 -1.08 10.04
CA ARG A 44 5.43 -1.86 9.00
C ARG A 44 4.78 -1.64 7.64
N LEU A 45 3.44 -1.68 7.58
CA LEU A 45 2.69 -1.47 6.35
C LEU A 45 3.03 -0.12 5.70
N ILE A 46 3.15 0.96 6.48
CA ILE A 46 3.40 2.31 5.96
C ILE A 46 4.90 2.66 5.85
N GLY A 47 5.80 1.69 6.06
CA GLY A 47 7.24 1.88 5.83
C GLY A 47 8.00 2.56 6.97
N LEU A 48 7.38 2.80 8.12
CA LEU A 48 8.04 3.36 9.31
C LEU A 48 8.84 2.32 10.09
N SER A 49 8.53 1.03 9.94
CA SER A 49 9.27 -0.08 10.54
C SER A 49 9.48 -1.26 9.57
N GLY A 50 10.27 -2.25 9.96
CA GLY A 50 10.43 -3.49 9.19
C GLY A 50 11.18 -3.38 7.85
N PRO A 51 10.98 -4.34 6.94
CA PRO A 51 11.66 -4.41 5.64
C PRO A 51 11.42 -3.16 4.79
N LYS A 52 12.49 -2.68 4.17
CA LYS A 52 12.57 -1.38 3.48
C LYS A 52 12.40 -1.49 1.96
N GLY A 53 12.06 -0.37 1.31
CA GLY A 53 11.77 -0.30 -0.14
C GLY A 53 12.98 -0.55 -1.03
N LYS A 54 14.20 -0.46 -0.47
CA LYS A 54 15.47 -0.64 -1.18
C LYS A 54 15.57 -1.97 -1.95
N GLY A 55 14.96 -3.05 -1.45
CA GLY A 55 14.92 -4.34 -2.15
C GLY A 55 14.11 -4.32 -3.45
N LEU A 56 13.21 -3.35 -3.60
CA LEU A 56 12.41 -3.09 -4.80
C LEU A 56 12.93 -1.89 -5.60
N GLY A 57 14.04 -1.26 -5.18
CA GLY A 57 14.54 -0.02 -5.78
C GLY A 57 13.64 1.20 -5.54
N LEU A 58 12.79 1.15 -4.51
CA LEU A 58 11.85 2.20 -4.14
C LEU A 58 12.24 2.86 -2.81
N ASN A 59 11.67 4.04 -2.53
CA ASN A 59 11.76 4.66 -1.22
C ASN A 59 11.04 3.82 -0.16
N ASP A 60 11.42 3.99 1.10
CA ASP A 60 10.87 3.20 2.20
C ASP A 60 9.39 3.45 2.46
N ASP A 61 8.88 4.61 2.06
CA ASP A 61 7.48 5.01 2.18
C ASP A 61 6.61 4.59 0.97
N TRP A 62 7.12 3.76 0.05
CA TRP A 62 6.40 3.42 -1.19
C TRP A 62 5.00 2.84 -0.95
N SER A 63 4.84 2.02 0.09
CA SER A 63 3.56 1.41 0.45
C SER A 63 2.59 2.44 1.03
N TYR A 64 3.09 3.38 1.83
CA TYR A 64 2.34 4.57 2.25
C TYR A 64 1.87 5.38 1.04
N GLN A 65 2.74 5.60 0.04
CA GLN A 65 2.39 6.34 -1.18
C GLN A 65 1.29 5.64 -1.99
N VAL A 66 1.36 4.30 -2.12
CA VAL A 66 0.30 3.50 -2.76
C VAL A 66 -1.04 3.74 -2.08
N ILE A 67 -1.10 3.56 -0.76
CA ILE A 67 -2.34 3.72 0.01
C ILE A 67 -2.85 5.16 -0.07
N LYS A 68 -1.95 6.14 0.02
CA LYS A 68 -2.31 7.56 -0.02
C LYS A 68 -2.91 7.99 -1.35
N GLN A 69 -2.37 7.48 -2.46
CA GLN A 69 -2.74 7.93 -3.81
C GLN A 69 -3.85 7.08 -4.44
N VAL A 70 -3.86 5.78 -4.17
CA VAL A 70 -4.75 4.81 -4.84
C VAL A 70 -5.84 4.28 -3.89
N GLY A 71 -5.57 4.30 -2.58
CA GLY A 71 -6.43 3.71 -1.56
C GLY A 71 -6.11 2.24 -1.30
N ASN A 72 -6.80 1.66 -0.32
CA ASN A 72 -6.81 0.22 -0.11
C ASN A 72 -7.60 -0.51 -1.21
N TYR A 73 -7.65 -1.84 -1.16
CA TYR A 73 -8.26 -2.64 -2.22
C TYR A 73 -9.75 -2.32 -2.41
N GLY A 74 -10.53 -2.31 -1.32
CA GLY A 74 -11.94 -1.89 -1.34
C GLY A 74 -12.16 -0.49 -1.95
N GLU A 75 -11.37 0.51 -1.57
CA GLU A 75 -11.46 1.87 -2.15
C GLU A 75 -11.21 1.89 -3.66
N SER A 76 -10.20 1.15 -4.12
CA SER A 76 -9.87 1.07 -5.54
C SER A 76 -10.93 0.32 -6.34
N PHE A 77 -11.51 -0.74 -5.76
CA PHE A 77 -12.62 -1.49 -6.35
C PHE A 77 -13.85 -0.60 -6.49
N GLU A 78 -14.29 0.04 -5.40
CA GLU A 78 -15.49 0.88 -5.38
C GLU A 78 -15.43 2.03 -6.38
N ARG A 79 -14.26 2.65 -6.54
CA ARG A 79 -14.06 3.75 -7.49
C ARG A 79 -14.13 3.33 -8.96
N THR A 80 -13.76 2.10 -9.29
CA THR A 80 -13.49 1.68 -10.68
C THR A 80 -14.56 0.75 -11.23
N VAL A 81 -15.09 -0.13 -10.39
CA VAL A 81 -16.03 -1.21 -10.79
C VAL A 81 -17.19 -1.39 -9.81
N GLY A 82 -17.16 -0.73 -8.65
CA GLY A 82 -18.25 -0.76 -7.68
C GLY A 82 -19.41 0.14 -8.06
N MET A 83 -20.40 0.23 -7.17
CA MET A 83 -21.66 0.96 -7.43
C MET A 83 -21.47 2.47 -7.66
N ARG A 84 -20.28 3.00 -7.34
CA ARG A 84 -19.91 4.40 -7.61
C ARG A 84 -19.32 4.64 -9.00
N SER A 85 -19.03 3.58 -9.76
CA SER A 85 -18.65 3.69 -11.17
C SER A 85 -19.93 3.77 -12.01
N SER A 86 -20.29 4.96 -12.48
CA SER A 86 -21.45 5.24 -13.32
C SER A 86 -21.09 6.30 -14.35
#